data_AF-A0A6P0T888-F1
#
_entry.id   AF-A0A6P0T888-F1
#
_cell.length_a   1.000
_cell.length_b   1.000
_cell.length_c   1.000
_cell.angle_alpha   90.00
_cell.angle_beta   90.00
_cell.angle_gamma   90.00
#
_symmetry.space_group_name_H-M   'P 1'
#
loop_
_entity.id
_entity.type
_entity.pdbx_description
1 polymer ?
#
loop_
_entity_poly.entity_id
_entity_poly.type
_entity_poly.pdbx_seq_one_letter_code
_entity_poly.pdbx_strand_id
1 'polypeptide(L)'
;MGAIAQRQFAQPLEIRRTHPHYENWRPHLYGPAFYETTYIGHTYQLGSLVKGTGGDWSGFNLRVIKDSGGTDELTVKANQPHAIAQYENVLIWFGAEAPELDLPDAAIATLDDVTFVACDQTWIAIHRFGSGFTLELGEPQTDGNFTNFKQNVLARSHLTIQGDRITYQSHNGKTVAISADFPINNTPFATELPQVWRDGIPYDWTTHHQPVEFLIHSP
;
A
#
# COMPACT_ATOMS: atom_id res chain seq x y z
N MET A 1 -15.04 -24.80 10.11
CA MET A 1 -15.52 -23.46 9.71
C MET A 1 -14.32 -22.71 9.14
N GLY A 2 -14.42 -22.12 7.95
CA GLY A 2 -13.26 -21.70 7.14
C GLY A 2 -12.58 -20.43 7.65
N ALA A 3 -11.27 -20.49 7.89
CA ALA A 3 -10.41 -19.41 8.36
C ALA A 3 -10.47 -18.12 7.50
N ILE A 4 -10.90 -18.23 6.24
CA ILE A 4 -10.95 -17.11 5.29
C ILE A 4 -12.03 -16.08 5.67
N ALA A 5 -13.17 -16.50 6.25
CA ALA A 5 -14.27 -15.58 6.58
C ALA A 5 -14.04 -14.77 7.87
N GLN A 6 -13.18 -15.26 8.78
CA GLN A 6 -12.82 -14.57 10.02
C GLN A 6 -11.45 -13.88 9.95
N ARG A 7 -10.73 -14.00 8.83
CA ARG A 7 -9.37 -13.47 8.63
C ARG A 7 -8.39 -13.87 9.75
N GLN A 8 -8.61 -15.03 10.37
CA GLN A 8 -7.74 -15.55 11.43
C GLN A 8 -6.52 -16.22 10.79
N PHE A 9 -5.60 -15.39 10.29
CA PHE A 9 -4.28 -15.85 9.88
C PHE A 9 -3.35 -15.83 11.09
N ALA A 10 -2.48 -16.84 11.20
CA ALA A 10 -1.52 -16.91 12.30
C ALA A 10 -0.46 -15.79 12.24
N GLN A 11 -0.29 -15.20 11.06
CA GLN A 11 0.63 -14.11 10.77
C GLN A 11 0.06 -13.28 9.61
N PRO A 12 0.48 -12.02 9.46
CA PRO A 12 0.10 -11.20 8.32
C PRO A 12 0.47 -11.86 6.98
N LEU A 13 -0.30 -11.54 5.95
CA LEU A 13 -0.21 -12.19 4.65
C LEU A 13 -0.16 -11.17 3.51
N GLU A 14 0.85 -11.26 2.65
CA GLU A 14 0.85 -10.58 1.36
C GLU A 14 0.37 -11.51 0.25
N ILE A 15 -0.63 -11.07 -0.49
CA ILE A 15 -1.20 -11.73 -1.65
C ILE A 15 -0.88 -10.86 -2.87
N ARG A 16 -0.34 -11.49 -3.91
CA ARG A 16 0.03 -10.82 -5.16
C ARG A 16 -0.69 -11.50 -6.31
N ARG A 17 -1.34 -10.73 -7.17
CA ARG A 17 -2.21 -11.26 -8.23
C ARG A 17 -2.07 -10.45 -9.50
N THR A 18 -2.22 -11.15 -10.61
CA THR A 18 -2.42 -10.53 -11.91
C THR A 18 -3.72 -11.03 -12.51
N HIS A 19 -4.50 -10.15 -13.12
CA HIS A 19 -5.70 -10.57 -13.85
C HIS A 19 -5.83 -9.80 -15.17
N PRO A 20 -6.47 -10.43 -16.19
CA PRO A 20 -6.65 -9.82 -17.49
C PRO A 20 -7.67 -8.68 -17.43
N HIS A 21 -7.76 -7.92 -18.54
CA HIS A 21 -8.89 -7.03 -18.79
C HIS A 21 -10.21 -7.81 -18.83
N TYR A 22 -11.32 -7.09 -18.65
CA TYR A 22 -12.65 -7.64 -18.86
C TYR A 22 -12.82 -8.18 -20.30
N GLU A 23 -12.18 -7.57 -21.31
CA GLU A 23 -12.10 -8.13 -22.66
C GLU A 23 -11.11 -9.31 -22.81
N ASN A 24 -11.10 -10.22 -21.83
CA ASN A 24 -10.25 -11.42 -21.80
C ASN A 24 -10.46 -12.38 -22.99
N TRP A 25 -11.51 -12.18 -23.79
CA TRP A 25 -11.77 -12.88 -25.05
C TRP A 25 -10.82 -12.45 -26.20
N ARG A 26 -9.92 -11.50 -25.96
CA ARG A 26 -8.86 -11.05 -26.89
C ARG A 26 -7.44 -11.24 -26.31
N PRO A 27 -7.02 -12.48 -25.96
CA PRO A 27 -5.81 -12.71 -25.18
C PRO A 27 -4.50 -12.35 -25.89
N HIS A 28 -4.48 -12.29 -27.23
CA HIS A 28 -3.27 -11.93 -27.99
C HIS A 28 -3.05 -10.42 -28.09
N LEU A 29 -4.04 -9.61 -27.72
CA LEU A 29 -3.96 -8.16 -27.82
C LEU A 29 -3.45 -7.52 -26.53
N TYR A 30 -3.59 -8.19 -25.38
CA TYR A 30 -3.31 -7.60 -24.07
C TYR A 30 -2.59 -8.58 -23.15
N GLY A 31 -1.52 -8.12 -22.49
CA GLY A 31 -0.95 -8.80 -21.32
C GLY A 31 -1.82 -8.62 -20.08
N PRO A 32 -1.33 -8.97 -18.88
CA PRO A 32 -2.05 -8.68 -17.65
C PRO A 32 -2.34 -7.19 -17.51
N ALA A 33 -3.58 -6.87 -17.18
CA ALA A 33 -4.05 -5.50 -17.05
C ALA A 33 -3.75 -4.93 -15.66
N PHE A 34 -3.89 -5.79 -14.65
CA PHE A 34 -3.84 -5.43 -13.24
C PHE A 34 -2.75 -6.24 -12.53
N TYR A 35 -2.04 -5.54 -11.65
CA TYR A 35 -1.00 -6.08 -10.78
C TYR A 35 -1.36 -5.62 -9.36
N GLU A 36 -2.07 -6.49 -8.65
CA GLU A 36 -2.66 -6.23 -7.35
C GLU A 36 -1.77 -6.76 -6.23
N THR A 37 -1.41 -5.89 -5.29
CA THR A 37 -0.86 -6.29 -3.99
C THR A 37 -1.94 -6.11 -2.92
N THR A 38 -2.22 -7.14 -2.14
CA THR A 38 -3.05 -7.04 -0.94
C THR A 38 -2.28 -7.56 0.25
N TYR A 39 -2.11 -6.73 1.26
CA TYR A 39 -1.56 -7.12 2.55
C TYR A 39 -2.68 -7.18 3.59
N ILE A 40 -2.77 -8.31 4.29
CA ILE A 40 -3.74 -8.56 5.35
C ILE A 40 -2.96 -8.56 6.66
N GLY A 41 -3.11 -7.50 7.44
CA GLY A 41 -2.64 -7.43 8.83
C GLY A 41 -3.61 -8.15 9.77
N HIS A 42 -3.37 -8.06 11.07
CA HIS A 42 -4.32 -8.59 12.06
C HIS A 42 -5.55 -7.71 12.16
N THR A 43 -5.40 -6.39 11.96
CA THR A 43 -6.47 -5.41 12.21
C THR A 43 -6.89 -4.61 10.98
N TYR A 44 -6.27 -4.87 9.83
CA TYR A 44 -6.51 -4.12 8.60
C TYR A 44 -6.26 -4.94 7.32
N GLN A 45 -6.71 -4.39 6.20
CA GLN A 45 -6.36 -4.83 4.86
C GLN A 45 -5.90 -3.62 4.03
N LEU A 46 -4.70 -3.70 3.48
CA LEU A 46 -4.11 -2.69 2.59
C LEU A 46 -3.95 -3.26 1.18
N GLY A 47 -4.63 -2.68 0.21
CA GLY A 47 -4.60 -3.07 -1.20
C GLY A 47 -4.12 -1.95 -2.10
N SER A 48 -3.36 -2.33 -3.13
CA SER A 48 -2.94 -1.43 -4.20
C SER A 48 -2.98 -2.06 -5.58
N LEU A 49 -3.27 -1.24 -6.58
CA LEU A 49 -2.93 -1.45 -7.98
C LEU A 49 -1.75 -0.59 -8.35
N VAL A 50 -0.72 -1.18 -8.95
CA VAL A 50 0.52 -0.45 -9.23
C VAL A 50 0.33 0.74 -10.17
N LYS A 51 -0.62 0.64 -11.11
CA LYS A 51 -0.97 1.72 -12.06
C LYS A 51 -2.05 2.68 -11.53
N GLY A 52 -2.41 2.58 -10.24
CA GLY A 52 -3.41 3.44 -9.64
C GLY A 52 -4.84 3.17 -10.09
N THR A 53 -5.69 4.18 -9.86
CA THR A 53 -7.12 4.20 -10.16
C THR A 53 -7.38 4.50 -11.64
N GLY A 54 -8.45 3.95 -12.19
CA GLY A 54 -8.94 4.26 -13.54
C GLY A 54 -10.34 3.71 -13.78
N GLY A 55 -11.08 4.26 -14.74
CA GLY A 55 -12.41 3.76 -15.09
C GLY A 55 -13.32 3.55 -13.88
N ASP A 56 -13.73 2.30 -13.66
CA ASP A 56 -14.55 1.82 -12.54
C ASP A 56 -13.77 1.09 -11.44
N TRP A 57 -12.43 1.10 -11.47
CA TRP A 57 -11.57 0.44 -10.48
C TRP A 57 -10.80 1.44 -9.60
N SER A 58 -10.69 1.14 -8.30
CA SER A 58 -9.88 1.91 -7.35
C SER A 58 -8.48 1.32 -7.24
N GLY A 59 -7.46 2.16 -7.38
CA GLY A 59 -6.08 1.76 -7.22
C GLY A 59 -5.63 1.60 -5.78
N PHE A 60 -6.41 2.09 -4.82
CA PHE A 60 -6.09 2.05 -3.41
C PHE A 60 -7.28 1.55 -2.59
N ASN A 61 -7.00 0.71 -1.60
CA ASN A 61 -7.96 0.31 -0.58
C ASN A 61 -7.25 0.18 0.77
N LEU A 62 -7.74 0.84 1.82
CA LEU A 62 -7.30 0.57 3.18
C LEU A 62 -8.51 0.47 4.09
N ARG A 63 -8.80 -0.74 4.57
CA ARG A 63 -9.87 -0.99 5.55
C ARG A 63 -9.26 -1.34 6.90
N VAL A 64 -9.80 -0.76 7.95
CA VAL A 64 -9.40 -1.00 9.35
C VAL A 64 -10.59 -1.53 10.14
N ILE A 65 -10.35 -2.39 11.13
CA ILE A 65 -11.42 -2.91 12.00
C ILE A 65 -11.81 -1.86 13.05
N LYS A 66 -13.11 -1.78 13.34
CA LYS A 66 -13.67 -1.01 14.48
C LYS A 66 -14.06 -1.94 15.63
N ASP A 67 -13.83 -1.51 16.86
CA ASP A 67 -14.22 -2.23 18.08
C ASP A 67 -15.74 -2.44 18.17
N SER A 68 -16.52 -1.57 17.54
CA SER A 68 -17.97 -1.67 17.45
C SER A 68 -18.48 -2.82 16.56
N GLY A 69 -17.60 -3.63 15.96
CA GLY A 69 -17.98 -4.78 15.14
C GLY A 69 -18.18 -4.49 13.65
N GLY A 70 -17.39 -3.57 13.08
CA GLY A 70 -17.45 -3.19 11.67
C GLY A 70 -16.08 -2.83 11.10
N THR A 71 -16.05 -2.10 9.98
CA THR A 71 -14.82 -1.55 9.40
C THR A 71 -14.96 -0.06 9.11
N ASP A 72 -13.84 0.64 9.17
CA ASP A 72 -13.67 1.98 8.63
C ASP A 72 -12.70 1.94 7.43
N GLU A 73 -12.61 3.01 6.66
CA GLU A 73 -11.79 3.05 5.44
C GLU A 73 -11.07 4.38 5.28
N LEU A 74 -9.80 4.32 4.87
CA LEU A 74 -9.11 5.46 4.28
C LEU A 74 -9.37 5.43 2.78
N THR A 75 -9.88 6.52 2.22
CA THR A 75 -10.06 6.65 0.77
C THR A 75 -9.13 7.69 0.17
N VAL A 76 -8.65 7.41 -1.05
CA VAL A 76 -7.80 8.31 -1.82
C VAL A 76 -8.60 8.80 -3.02
N LYS A 77 -8.94 10.09 -3.02
CA LYS A 77 -9.64 10.74 -4.14
C LYS A 77 -8.60 11.38 -5.05
N ALA A 78 -8.41 10.77 -6.23
CA ALA A 78 -7.48 11.23 -7.23
C ALA A 78 -8.10 11.16 -8.62
N ASN A 79 -8.04 12.27 -9.35
CA ASN A 79 -8.58 12.39 -10.71
C ASN A 79 -7.49 12.39 -11.79
N GLN A 80 -6.22 12.50 -11.37
CA GLN A 80 -5.07 12.47 -12.25
C GLN A 80 -4.37 11.11 -12.19
N PRO A 81 -3.66 10.73 -13.26
CA PRO A 81 -2.90 9.50 -13.26
C PRO A 81 -1.87 9.50 -12.13
N HIS A 82 -1.59 8.30 -11.61
CA HIS A 82 -0.71 8.06 -10.48
C HIS A 82 -0.22 6.61 -10.47
N ALA A 83 0.77 6.35 -9.65
CA ALA A 83 1.35 5.04 -9.45
C ALA A 83 1.49 4.75 -7.95
N ILE A 84 1.48 3.46 -7.63
CA ILE A 84 1.52 2.99 -6.25
C ILE A 84 2.56 1.90 -6.12
N ALA A 85 3.47 2.06 -5.16
CA ALA A 85 4.39 1.02 -4.75
C ALA A 85 4.02 0.57 -3.34
N GLN A 86 3.73 -0.71 -3.17
CA GLN A 86 3.45 -1.31 -1.88
C GLN A 86 4.47 -2.38 -1.55
N TYR A 87 4.83 -2.49 -0.28
CA TYR A 87 5.49 -3.64 0.29
C TYR A 87 4.98 -3.89 1.71
N GLU A 88 4.29 -5.02 1.92
CA GLU A 88 3.66 -5.38 3.19
C GLU A 88 2.75 -4.23 3.70
N ASN A 89 3.05 -3.72 4.91
CA ASN A 89 2.31 -2.67 5.61
C ASN A 89 2.71 -1.25 5.20
N VAL A 90 3.54 -1.10 4.17
CA VAL A 90 4.12 0.17 3.72
C VAL A 90 3.74 0.45 2.27
N LEU A 91 3.41 1.70 1.97
CA LEU A 91 2.97 2.14 0.65
C LEU A 91 3.49 3.54 0.31
N ILE A 92 3.86 3.73 -0.95
CA ILE A 92 4.08 5.04 -1.58
C ILE A 92 3.00 5.22 -2.63
N TRP A 93 2.27 6.32 -2.53
CA TRP A 93 1.37 6.81 -3.56
C TRP A 93 1.99 8.06 -4.19
N PHE A 94 2.10 8.10 -5.52
CA PHE A 94 2.69 9.23 -6.23
C PHE A 94 1.91 9.52 -7.51
N GLY A 95 1.46 10.76 -7.67
CA GLY A 95 0.65 11.18 -8.82
C GLY A 95 1.11 12.48 -9.45
N ALA A 96 0.47 12.85 -10.55
CA ALA A 96 0.69 14.16 -11.18
C ALA A 96 0.22 15.32 -10.27
N GLU A 97 -0.79 15.07 -9.43
CA GLU A 97 -1.30 15.99 -8.43
C GLU A 97 -1.47 15.29 -7.08
N ALA A 98 -1.34 16.04 -5.98
CA ALA A 98 -1.58 15.51 -4.64
C ALA A 98 -3.04 15.08 -4.50
N PRO A 99 -3.34 13.93 -3.88
CA PRO A 99 -4.69 13.46 -3.73
C PRO A 99 -5.33 14.07 -2.48
N GLU A 100 -6.67 14.12 -2.48
CA GLU A 100 -7.44 14.31 -1.27
C GLU A 100 -7.54 12.96 -0.53
N LEU A 101 -7.35 12.98 0.79
CA LEU A 101 -7.48 11.81 1.65
C LEU A 101 -8.69 11.98 2.54
N ASP A 102 -9.61 11.02 2.48
CA ASP A 102 -10.69 10.87 3.44
C ASP A 102 -10.21 9.88 4.50
N LEU A 103 -10.03 10.36 5.74
CA LEU A 103 -9.44 9.58 6.82
C LEU A 103 -10.54 8.88 7.63
N PRO A 104 -10.23 7.72 8.24
CA PRO A 104 -11.13 7.06 9.18
C PRO A 104 -11.59 7.99 10.32
N ASP A 105 -12.78 7.75 10.86
CA ASP A 105 -13.29 8.48 12.02
C ASP A 105 -12.52 8.08 13.28
N ALA A 106 -11.42 8.81 13.54
CA ALA A 106 -10.42 8.48 14.54
C ALA A 106 -9.71 9.74 15.06
N ALA A 107 -8.99 9.61 16.17
CA ALA A 107 -8.18 10.71 16.68
C ALA A 107 -6.98 10.96 15.72
N ILE A 108 -6.81 12.22 15.32
CA ILE A 108 -5.75 12.64 14.39
C ILE A 108 -4.78 13.56 15.11
N ALA A 109 -3.49 13.34 14.93
CA ALA A 109 -2.45 14.23 15.41
C ALA A 109 -1.36 14.38 14.35
N THR A 110 -0.97 15.62 14.06
CA THR A 110 0.20 15.90 13.22
C THR A 110 1.37 16.29 14.10
N LEU A 111 2.52 15.65 13.89
CA LEU A 111 3.78 16.03 14.52
C LEU A 111 4.87 16.03 13.46
N ASP A 112 5.62 17.13 13.42
CA ASP A 112 6.51 17.45 12.30
C ASP A 112 5.71 17.38 10.98
N ASP A 113 6.17 16.59 10.01
CA ASP A 113 5.52 16.40 8.71
C ASP A 113 4.71 15.10 8.60
N VAL A 114 4.41 14.48 9.76
CA VAL A 114 3.72 13.19 9.83
C VAL A 114 2.34 13.35 10.44
N THR A 115 1.31 12.96 9.68
CA THR A 115 -0.05 12.83 10.20
C THR A 115 -0.25 11.42 10.73
N PHE A 116 -0.59 11.32 12.02
CA PHE A 116 -0.94 10.08 12.69
C PHE A 116 -2.45 9.97 12.86
N VAL A 117 -3.00 8.81 12.53
CA VAL A 117 -4.42 8.46 12.73
C VAL A 117 -4.50 7.27 13.67
N ALA A 118 -5.15 7.45 14.81
CA ALA A 118 -5.29 6.42 15.85
C ALA A 118 -6.66 5.76 15.77
N CYS A 119 -6.82 4.81 14.85
CA CYS A 119 -8.02 3.96 14.82
C CYS A 119 -7.98 2.96 15.99
N ASP A 120 -9.10 2.28 16.25
CA ASP A 120 -9.31 1.42 17.41
C ASP A 120 -8.17 0.39 17.61
N GLN A 121 -7.84 -0.35 16.55
CA GLN A 121 -6.81 -1.40 16.59
C GLN A 121 -5.76 -1.28 15.47
N THR A 122 -5.79 -0.18 14.70
CA THR A 122 -4.83 0.09 13.63
C THR A 122 -4.36 1.52 13.74
N TRP A 123 -3.08 1.76 13.51
CA TRP A 123 -2.51 3.09 13.52
C TRP A 123 -1.89 3.39 12.16
N ILE A 124 -2.11 4.60 11.68
CA ILE A 124 -1.66 5.03 10.36
C ILE A 124 -0.70 6.19 10.56
N ALA A 125 0.47 6.12 9.93
CA ALA A 125 1.35 7.28 9.77
C ALA A 125 1.40 7.65 8.29
N ILE A 126 1.21 8.93 7.99
CA ILE A 126 1.17 9.48 6.63
C ILE A 126 2.21 10.58 6.51
N HIS A 127 3.19 10.41 5.62
CA HIS A 127 4.16 11.46 5.29
C HIS A 127 3.80 12.04 3.91
N ARG A 128 3.46 13.32 3.85
CA ARG A 128 3.18 14.01 2.58
C ARG A 128 4.48 14.48 1.93
N PHE A 129 4.54 14.45 0.61
CA PHE A 129 5.67 15.03 -0.14
C PHE A 129 5.22 15.39 -1.55
N GLY A 130 5.64 16.55 -2.06
CA GLY A 130 5.30 16.97 -3.44
C GLY A 130 3.82 16.70 -3.79
N SER A 131 3.61 15.89 -4.83
CA SER A 131 2.30 15.41 -5.28
C SER A 131 1.93 14.01 -4.78
N GLY A 132 2.55 13.52 -3.71
CA GLY A 132 2.38 12.16 -3.21
C GLY A 132 2.31 12.07 -1.69
N PHE A 133 2.20 10.83 -1.21
CA PHE A 133 2.29 10.50 0.21
C PHE A 133 2.86 9.10 0.40
N THR A 134 3.48 8.88 1.56
CA THR A 134 3.78 7.54 2.05
C THR A 134 2.85 7.21 3.19
N LEU A 135 2.62 5.92 3.38
CA LEU A 135 1.80 5.38 4.43
C LEU A 135 2.50 4.16 5.02
N GLU A 136 2.53 4.07 6.34
CA GLU A 136 2.84 2.84 7.05
C GLU A 136 1.80 2.57 8.15
N LEU A 137 1.57 1.28 8.39
CA LEU A 137 0.54 0.81 9.32
C LEU A 137 1.17 0.08 10.50
N GLY A 138 0.70 0.42 11.69
CA GLY A 138 0.99 -0.28 12.94
C GLY A 138 -0.26 -0.92 13.54
N GLU A 139 -0.07 -1.91 14.39
CA GLU A 139 -1.12 -2.62 15.12
C GLU A 139 -0.58 -3.15 16.46
N PRO A 140 -1.45 -3.56 17.40
CA PRO A 140 -1.02 -4.03 18.73
C PRO A 140 0.06 -5.13 18.69
N GLN A 141 0.01 -6.01 17.69
CA GLN A 141 0.96 -7.10 17.52
C GLN A 141 2.37 -6.61 17.13
N THR A 142 2.49 -5.47 16.45
CA THR A 142 3.77 -4.92 15.99
C THR A 142 4.34 -3.86 16.94
N ASP A 143 3.49 -2.96 17.45
CA ASP A 143 3.95 -1.81 18.23
C ASP A 143 3.44 -1.80 19.68
N GLY A 144 2.49 -2.68 20.02
CA GLY A 144 1.87 -2.75 21.34
C GLY A 144 0.83 -1.67 21.60
N ASN A 145 1.14 -0.40 21.32
CA ASN A 145 0.22 0.72 21.46
C ASN A 145 0.56 1.89 20.51
N PHE A 146 -0.40 2.81 20.35
CA PHE A 146 -0.27 3.98 19.48
C PHE A 146 0.91 4.89 19.83
N THR A 147 1.22 5.07 21.12
CA THR A 147 2.35 5.90 21.56
C THR A 147 3.67 5.33 21.09
N ASN A 148 3.87 4.02 21.22
CA ASN A 148 5.05 3.32 20.74
C ASN A 148 5.16 3.41 19.21
N PHE A 149 4.05 3.16 18.50
CA PHE A 149 4.00 3.29 17.04
C PHE A 149 4.46 4.69 16.61
N LYS A 150 3.87 5.74 17.19
CA LYS A 150 4.25 7.13 16.91
C LYS A 150 5.73 7.40 17.20
N GLN A 151 6.24 6.95 18.34
CA GLN A 151 7.66 7.12 18.69
C GLN A 151 8.60 6.38 17.73
N ASN A 152 8.26 5.15 17.36
CA ASN A 152 9.03 4.34 16.42
C ASN A 152 9.09 4.99 15.03
N VAL A 153 7.95 5.46 14.52
CA VAL A 153 7.86 6.16 13.23
C VAL A 153 8.76 7.40 13.23
N LEU A 154 8.61 8.27 14.23
CA LEU A 154 9.41 9.51 14.30
C LEU A 154 10.91 9.25 14.44
N ALA A 155 11.30 8.15 15.10
CA ALA A 155 12.69 7.83 15.34
C ALA A 155 13.38 7.10 14.17
N ARG A 156 12.63 6.39 13.33
CA ARG A 156 13.20 5.38 12.41
C ARG A 156 12.66 5.46 10.99
N SER A 157 11.47 6.01 10.78
CA SER A 157 10.92 6.12 9.43
C SER A 157 11.55 7.31 8.70
N HIS A 158 11.85 7.11 7.43
CA HIS A 158 12.55 8.12 6.65
C HIS A 158 12.09 8.11 5.18
N LEU A 159 11.68 9.28 4.71
CA LEU A 159 11.41 9.55 3.31
C LEU A 159 12.64 10.16 2.66
N THR A 160 13.08 9.60 1.54
CA THR A 160 14.18 10.12 0.72
C THR A 160 13.71 10.31 -0.71
N ILE A 161 13.93 11.50 -1.26
CA ILE A 161 13.70 11.82 -2.66
C ILE A 161 15.05 12.20 -3.27
N GLN A 162 15.54 11.39 -4.20
CA GLN A 162 16.83 11.59 -4.88
C GLN A 162 16.63 11.46 -6.39
N GLY A 163 16.69 12.60 -7.09
CA GLY A 163 16.36 12.64 -8.51
C GLY A 163 14.91 12.20 -8.73
N ASP A 164 14.73 11.17 -9.54
CA ASP A 164 13.45 10.54 -9.83
C ASP A 164 13.07 9.44 -8.82
N ARG A 165 13.94 9.08 -7.87
CA ARG A 165 13.65 7.97 -6.96
C ARG A 165 13.05 8.45 -5.64
N ILE A 166 11.83 8.01 -5.35
CA ILE A 166 11.16 8.19 -4.06
C ILE A 166 11.32 6.90 -3.27
N THR A 167 11.93 6.97 -2.09
CA THR A 167 12.18 5.83 -1.21
C THR A 167 11.61 6.12 0.17
N TYR A 168 10.90 5.14 0.74
CA TYR A 168 10.42 5.18 2.11
C TYR A 168 10.92 3.97 2.87
N GLN A 169 11.57 4.23 4.00
CA GLN A 169 11.91 3.24 5.01
C GLN A 169 10.92 3.38 6.16
N SER A 170 10.24 2.31 6.53
CA SER A 170 9.36 2.24 7.69
C SER A 170 10.12 1.97 8.98
N HIS A 171 9.45 2.15 10.10
CA HIS A 171 10.07 1.99 11.42
C HIS A 171 10.51 0.54 11.73
N ASN A 172 9.92 -0.44 11.04
CA ASN A 172 10.26 -1.86 11.14
C ASN A 172 11.39 -2.29 10.18
N GLY A 173 11.98 -1.34 9.42
CA GLY A 173 13.12 -1.56 8.55
C GLY A 173 12.78 -1.95 7.10
N LYS A 174 11.49 -2.15 6.78
CA LYS A 174 11.06 -2.40 5.40
C LYS A 174 11.28 -1.16 4.55
N THR A 175 11.77 -1.35 3.34
CA THR A 175 12.01 -0.25 2.41
C THR A 175 11.25 -0.49 1.11
N VAL A 176 10.48 0.51 0.67
CA VAL A 176 9.83 0.52 -0.64
C VAL A 176 10.29 1.75 -1.41
N ALA A 177 10.49 1.61 -2.71
CA ALA A 177 10.78 2.74 -3.58
C ALA A 177 10.02 2.65 -4.90
N ILE A 178 9.80 3.82 -5.52
CA ILE A 178 9.20 3.96 -6.84
C ILE A 178 9.95 5.04 -7.64
N SER A 179 10.07 4.85 -8.96
CA SER A 179 10.57 5.89 -9.87
C SER A 179 9.43 6.86 -10.23
N ALA A 180 9.72 8.14 -10.12
CA ALA A 180 8.90 9.28 -10.48
C ALA A 180 9.03 9.66 -11.96
N ASP A 181 10.00 9.10 -12.67
CA ASP A 181 10.17 9.24 -14.13
C ASP A 181 9.22 8.31 -14.91
N PHE A 182 8.42 7.50 -14.20
CA PHE A 182 7.38 6.70 -14.83
C PHE A 182 6.39 7.62 -15.56
N PRO A 183 6.13 7.40 -16.86
CA PRO A 183 5.17 8.22 -17.59
C PRO A 183 3.79 8.03 -16.97
N ILE A 184 3.38 9.02 -16.19
CA ILE A 184 2.05 9.13 -15.59
C ILE A 184 1.07 9.51 -16.71
N ASN A 185 0.83 8.54 -17.61
CA ASN A 185 -0.01 8.71 -18.78
C ASN A 185 -1.38 8.10 -18.48
N ASN A 186 -2.45 8.81 -18.82
CA ASN A 186 -3.83 8.33 -18.76
C ASN A 186 -4.15 7.26 -19.83
N THR A 187 -3.16 6.55 -20.36
CA THR A 187 -3.39 5.49 -21.34
C THR A 187 -3.63 4.18 -20.60
N PRO A 188 -4.88 3.65 -20.57
CA PRO A 188 -5.22 2.41 -19.89
C PRO A 188 -4.50 1.16 -20.43
N PHE A 189 -3.68 1.33 -21.48
CA PHE A 189 -2.93 0.28 -22.18
C PHE A 189 -1.42 0.55 -22.22
N ALA A 190 -0.89 1.48 -21.42
CA ALA A 190 0.56 1.60 -21.28
C ALA A 190 1.13 0.24 -20.84
N THR A 191 2.00 -0.36 -21.65
CA THR A 191 2.63 -1.65 -21.36
C THR A 191 3.66 -1.54 -20.24
N GLU A 192 4.11 -0.33 -19.95
CA GLU A 192 5.11 -0.07 -18.93
C GLU A 192 4.47 -0.06 -17.54
N LEU A 193 5.18 -0.69 -16.61
CA LEU A 193 4.87 -0.68 -15.18
C LEU A 193 5.89 0.23 -14.49
N PRO A 194 5.52 0.91 -13.40
CA PRO A 194 6.48 1.71 -12.68
C PRO A 194 7.60 0.81 -12.14
N GLN A 195 8.81 1.35 -12.15
CA GLN A 195 9.94 0.70 -11.51
C GLN A 195 9.76 0.81 -10.01
N VAL A 196 9.73 -0.35 -9.35
CA VAL A 196 9.55 -0.47 -7.90
C VAL A 196 10.72 -1.24 -7.32
N TRP A 197 11.14 -0.89 -6.11
CA TRP A 197 12.11 -1.65 -5.33
C TRP A 197 11.52 -2.03 -3.97
N ARG A 198 11.81 -3.24 -3.51
CA ARG A 198 11.47 -3.74 -2.18
C ARG A 198 12.75 -4.20 -1.49
N ASP A 199 13.06 -3.60 -0.34
CA ASP A 199 14.34 -3.76 0.37
C ASP A 199 15.56 -3.56 -0.54
N GLY A 200 15.48 -2.53 -1.41
CA GLY A 200 16.54 -2.20 -2.36
C GLY A 200 16.61 -3.10 -3.60
N ILE A 201 15.86 -4.20 -3.65
CA ILE A 201 15.84 -5.14 -4.76
C ILE A 201 14.80 -4.68 -5.80
N PRO A 202 15.17 -4.51 -7.08
CA PRO A 202 14.21 -4.20 -8.14
C PRO A 202 13.12 -5.27 -8.22
N TYR A 203 11.86 -4.84 -8.29
CA TYR A 203 10.72 -5.74 -8.32
C TYR A 203 10.42 -6.21 -9.74
N ASP A 204 10.46 -7.53 -9.95
CA ASP A 204 10.12 -8.15 -11.23
C ASP A 204 8.62 -8.43 -11.34
N TRP A 205 7.91 -7.58 -12.07
CA TRP A 205 6.48 -7.71 -12.31
C TRP A 205 6.07 -8.99 -13.05
N THR A 206 6.97 -9.63 -13.80
CA THR A 206 6.65 -10.90 -14.47
C THR A 206 6.41 -12.02 -13.47
N THR A 207 6.97 -11.91 -12.27
CA THR A 207 6.82 -12.85 -11.15
C THR A 207 5.69 -12.47 -10.20
N HIS A 208 4.95 -11.38 -10.46
CA HIS A 208 3.96 -10.84 -9.51
C HIS A 208 2.82 -11.82 -9.18
N HIS A 209 2.51 -12.73 -10.09
CA HIS A 209 1.49 -13.78 -9.88
C HIS A 209 2.01 -14.97 -9.05
N GLN A 210 3.32 -15.05 -8.79
CA GLN A 210 3.90 -16.18 -8.08
C GLN A 210 3.56 -16.09 -6.58
N PRO A 211 3.16 -17.22 -5.96
CA PRO A 211 2.92 -17.26 -4.53
C PRO A 211 4.17 -16.77 -3.79
N VAL A 212 3.96 -15.99 -2.73
CA VAL A 212 5.06 -15.68 -1.80
C VAL A 212 5.43 -17.00 -1.14
N GLU A 213 6.69 -17.43 -1.26
CA GLU A 213 7.16 -18.60 -0.51
C GLU A 213 7.10 -18.26 0.98
N PHE A 214 6.10 -18.80 1.68
CA PHE A 214 6.07 -18.76 3.13
C PHE A 214 7.08 -19.77 3.63
N LEU A 215 8.22 -19.30 4.13
CA LEU A 215 9.06 -20.11 5.00
C LEU A 215 8.26 -20.39 6.27
N ILE A 216 7.48 -21.48 6.26
CA ILE A 216 6.82 -21.99 7.46
C ILE A 216 7.95 -22.44 8.40
N HIS A 217 8.37 -21.56 9.30
CA HIS A 217 9.22 -21.95 10.42
C HIS A 217 8.32 -22.79 11.32
N SER A 218 8.46 -24.11 11.23
CA SER A 218 7.85 -25.00 12.21
C SER A 218 8.49 -24.73 13.58
N PRO A 219 7.69 -24.72 14.66
CA PRO A 219 8.17 -24.45 16.01
C PRO A 219 9.19 -25.48 16.50
#